data_AF-A0A8X8WIQ9-F1
#
_entry.id   AF-A0A8X8WIQ9-F1
#
_cell.length_a   1.000
_cell.length_b   1.000
_cell.length_c   1.000
_cell.angle_alpha   90.00
_cell.angle_beta   90.00
_cell.angle_gamma   90.00
#
_symmetry.space_group_name_H-M   'P 1'
#
loop_
_entity.id
_entity.type
_entity.pdbx_description
1 polymer ?
#
loop_
_entity_poly.entity_id
_entity_poly.type
_entity_poly.pdbx_seq_one_letter_code
_entity_poly.pdbx_strand_id
1 'polypeptide(L)'
;MDNLMGLLRIKVKRGINLAIRDVCSSDPYVVVNMAKQMATFNAMVVDFNWLKALCIVCEEYLNSFCDQLLLLSALAMASNLVLIDGLLQKLKTRVVKKDVNPEWNEDLTLSIADSNLPIHLTVYDHDTFSLDDRMGDAEFDIKPFIEAVKMRLEGLPDGTIITKVPASRTNCLSEESCVVLKDGKVVQDLCLRLRNVECGEVEIQLQWINVPGSRGLNMAY
;
A
#
# COMPACT_ATOMS: atom_id res chain seq x y z
N MET A 1 -9.32 -20.64 6.84
CA MET A 1 -9.03 -20.27 5.44
C MET A 1 -8.91 -18.78 5.40
N ASP A 2 -7.69 -18.31 5.16
CA ASP A 2 -7.27 -16.93 5.33
C ASP A 2 -7.91 -16.02 4.26
N ASN A 3 -8.37 -14.84 4.67
CA ASN A 3 -9.13 -13.90 3.83
C ASN A 3 -8.23 -13.03 2.92
N LEU A 4 -6.98 -13.41 2.70
CA LEU A 4 -6.00 -12.61 1.95
C LEU A 4 -6.19 -12.80 0.44
N MET A 5 -6.44 -11.71 -0.29
CA MET A 5 -6.55 -11.70 -1.76
C MET A 5 -5.17 -11.70 -2.42
N GLY A 6 -4.23 -10.92 -1.90
CA GLY A 6 -2.86 -10.79 -2.42
C GLY A 6 -2.16 -9.55 -1.90
N LEU A 7 -1.06 -9.17 -2.55
CA LEU A 7 -0.27 -8.01 -2.18
C LEU A 7 -0.39 -6.90 -3.24
N LEU A 8 -0.66 -5.68 -2.80
CA LEU A 8 -0.65 -4.49 -3.61
C LEU A 8 0.67 -3.74 -3.40
N ARG A 9 1.46 -3.61 -4.46
CA ARG A 9 2.65 -2.77 -4.46
C ARG A 9 2.28 -1.37 -4.94
N ILE A 10 2.62 -0.38 -4.12
CA ILE A 10 2.43 1.04 -4.38
C ILE A 10 3.82 1.66 -4.51
N LYS A 11 4.21 2.01 -5.73
CA LYS A 11 5.42 2.78 -5.98
C LYS A 11 5.12 4.26 -5.81
N VAL A 12 5.61 4.87 -4.73
CA VAL A 12 5.54 6.31 -4.52
C VAL A 12 6.66 6.95 -5.33
N LYS A 13 6.33 7.62 -6.44
CA LYS A 13 7.33 8.15 -7.39
C LYS A 13 7.89 9.47 -6.89
N ARG A 14 7.05 10.52 -6.87
CA ARG A 14 7.48 11.88 -6.56
C ARG A 14 6.34 12.75 -6.05
N GLY A 15 6.70 13.84 -5.39
CA GLY A 15 5.81 14.94 -5.06
C GLY A 15 6.00 16.08 -6.07
N ILE A 16 4.94 16.85 -6.31
CA ILE A 16 4.94 17.98 -7.24
C ILE A 16 4.40 19.20 -6.50
N ASN A 17 5.22 20.25 -6.40
CA ASN A 17 4.87 21.52 -5.78
C ASN A 17 4.17 21.37 -4.42
N LEU A 18 4.78 20.56 -3.54
CA LEU A 18 4.31 20.35 -2.18
C LEU A 18 4.34 21.67 -1.39
N ALA A 19 3.55 21.72 -0.33
CA ALA A 19 3.54 22.85 0.58
C ALA A 19 4.92 23.11 1.22
N ILE A 20 5.14 24.34 1.66
CA ILE A 20 6.32 24.71 2.46
C ILE A 20 5.87 24.77 3.92
N ARG A 21 6.58 24.09 4.80
CA ARG A 21 6.33 24.10 6.26
C ARG A 21 7.55 24.59 7.07
N ASP A 22 8.76 24.52 6.52
CA ASP A 22 9.92 25.25 7.04
C ASP A 22 10.04 26.68 6.47
N VAL A 23 11.10 27.38 6.86
CA VAL A 23 11.43 28.76 6.43
C VAL A 23 11.42 28.93 4.91
N CYS A 24 11.96 27.96 4.16
CA CYS A 24 12.12 28.07 2.70
C CYS A 24 11.78 26.77 1.93
N SER A 25 11.49 25.66 2.62
CA SER A 25 11.31 24.34 2.01
C SER A 25 10.51 23.42 2.94
N SER A 26 10.49 22.13 2.64
CA SER A 26 10.15 21.05 3.57
C SER A 26 11.09 19.86 3.36
N ASP A 27 11.07 18.94 4.32
CA ASP A 27 11.68 17.61 4.35
C ASP A 27 10.58 16.51 4.22
N PRO A 28 9.91 16.38 3.05
CA PRO A 28 8.69 15.59 2.95
C PRO A 28 8.90 14.06 2.95
N TYR A 29 7.96 13.36 3.57
CA TYR A 29 7.78 11.91 3.45
C TYR A 29 6.30 11.53 3.35
N VAL A 30 6.02 10.35 2.79
CA VAL A 30 4.67 9.86 2.57
C VAL A 30 4.36 8.72 3.52
N VAL A 31 3.18 8.76 4.12
CA VAL A 31 2.59 7.68 4.90
C VAL A 31 1.41 7.13 4.13
N VAL A 32 1.42 5.81 3.87
CA VAL A 32 0.30 5.08 3.29
C VAL A 32 -0.32 4.20 4.36
N ASN A 33 -1.64 4.28 4.51
CA ASN A 33 -2.41 3.42 5.39
C ASN A 33 -3.68 2.90 4.73
N MET A 34 -4.20 1.78 5.23
CA MET A 34 -5.45 1.20 4.78
C MET A 34 -6.37 0.97 5.98
N ALA A 35 -7.67 1.21 5.80
CA ALA A 35 -8.66 1.01 6.85
C ALA A 35 -8.61 -0.44 7.38
N LYS A 36 -9.00 -0.59 8.66
CA LYS A 36 -8.95 -1.87 9.37
C LYS A 36 -9.73 -2.95 8.62
N GLN A 37 -9.00 -3.93 8.09
CA GLN A 37 -9.59 -5.09 7.42
C GLN A 37 -10.02 -6.10 8.48
N MET A 38 -11.29 -6.51 8.48
CA MET A 38 -11.76 -7.58 9.34
C MET A 38 -11.39 -8.93 8.70
N ALA A 39 -10.31 -9.56 9.17
CA ALA A 39 -9.97 -10.93 8.80
C ALA A 39 -10.44 -11.88 9.91
N THR A 40 -11.34 -12.80 9.59
CA THR A 40 -11.72 -13.89 10.48
C THR A 40 -10.74 -15.06 10.29
N PHE A 41 -9.82 -15.23 11.24
CA PHE A 41 -9.01 -16.44 11.31
C PHE A 41 -9.81 -17.52 12.04
N ASN A 42 -10.24 -18.56 11.33
CA ASN A 42 -10.72 -19.77 11.98
C ASN A 42 -9.51 -20.45 12.63
N ALA A 43 -9.46 -20.45 13.96
CA ALA A 43 -8.50 -21.22 14.74
C ALA A 43 -8.77 -22.72 14.56
N MET A 44 -8.28 -23.32 13.47
CA MET A 44 -8.12 -24.76 13.38
C MET A 44 -7.13 -25.13 12.27
N VAL A 45 -6.12 -25.91 12.66
CA VAL A 45 -5.03 -26.51 11.87
C VAL A 45 -3.86 -25.57 11.56
N VAL A 46 -2.96 -25.44 12.55
CA VAL A 46 -1.59 -24.97 12.32
C VAL A 46 -0.87 -26.08 11.55
N ASP A 47 -0.87 -25.98 10.22
CA ASP A 47 0.00 -26.84 9.40
C ASP A 47 1.40 -26.23 9.37
N PHE A 48 2.41 -27.00 9.74
CA PHE A 48 3.81 -26.57 9.94
C PHE A 48 4.47 -25.95 8.69
N ASN A 49 3.81 -26.04 7.53
CA ASN A 49 4.22 -25.39 6.29
C ASN A 49 4.00 -23.86 6.29
N TRP A 50 3.13 -23.33 7.15
CA TRP A 50 2.85 -21.88 7.23
C TRP A 50 4.00 -21.09 7.88
N LEU A 51 4.70 -21.70 8.84
CA LEU A 51 5.88 -21.10 9.47
C LEU A 51 7.05 -20.96 8.48
N LYS A 52 7.13 -21.79 7.43
CA LYS A 52 8.15 -21.66 6.39
C LYS A 52 7.86 -20.50 5.44
N ALA A 53 6.59 -20.21 5.14
CA ALA A 53 6.21 -19.09 4.29
C ALA A 53 6.42 -17.73 4.96
N LEU A 54 6.21 -17.63 6.28
CA LEU A 54 6.59 -16.43 7.05
C LEU A 54 8.11 -16.26 7.16
N CYS A 55 8.88 -17.36 7.17
CA CYS A 55 10.35 -17.31 7.21
C CYS A 55 10.97 -16.73 5.92
N ILE A 56 10.33 -16.94 4.76
CA ILE A 56 10.81 -16.41 3.46
C ILE A 56 10.75 -14.88 3.38
N VAL A 57 9.89 -14.21 4.16
CA VAL A 57 9.86 -12.74 4.23
C VAL A 57 10.84 -12.20 5.28
N CYS A 58 11.34 -13.04 6.19
CA CYS A 58 12.25 -12.62 7.27
C CYS A 58 13.74 -12.74 6.93
N GLU A 59 14.13 -13.43 5.85
CA GLU A 59 15.55 -13.73 5.58
C GLU A 59 16.36 -12.52 5.05
N GLU A 60 15.71 -11.39 4.71
CA GLU A 60 16.41 -10.13 4.37
C GLU A 60 16.41 -9.08 5.50
N TYR A 61 15.77 -9.32 6.66
CA TYR A 61 15.48 -8.25 7.65
C TYR A 61 16.00 -8.47 9.09
N LEU A 62 16.94 -9.39 9.32
CA LEU A 62 17.46 -9.68 10.66
C LEU A 62 18.94 -9.34 10.81
N ASN A 63 19.22 -8.07 11.05
CA ASN A 63 20.28 -7.66 11.96
C ASN A 63 19.67 -6.64 12.94
N SER A 64 19.37 -7.09 14.17
CA SER A 64 19.23 -6.29 15.42
C SER A 64 17.95 -6.44 16.27
N PHE A 65 17.06 -7.43 16.09
CA PHE A 65 15.95 -7.63 17.05
C PHE A 65 15.73 -9.11 17.38
N CYS A 66 16.63 -9.69 18.16
CA CYS A 66 16.56 -11.09 18.62
C CYS A 66 16.39 -11.13 20.15
N ASP A 67 15.19 -10.78 20.64
CA ASP A 67 14.69 -11.21 21.97
C ASP A 67 13.19 -10.92 22.15
N GLN A 68 12.63 -9.94 21.45
CA GLN A 68 11.22 -9.54 21.58
C GLN A 68 10.22 -10.40 20.78
N LEU A 69 10.70 -11.09 19.73
CA LEU A 69 9.87 -11.91 18.84
C LEU A 69 9.47 -13.26 19.47
N LEU A 70 10.33 -13.82 20.34
CA LEU A 70 10.05 -15.07 21.04
C LEU A 70 8.94 -14.92 22.08
N LEU A 71 8.87 -13.76 22.75
CA LEU A 71 7.83 -13.47 23.74
C LEU A 71 6.43 -13.37 23.11
N LEU A 72 6.34 -12.82 21.90
CA LEU A 72 5.09 -12.73 21.13
C LEU A 72 4.57 -14.10 20.71
N SER A 73 5.46 -15.03 20.35
CA SER A 73 5.07 -16.41 20.02
C SER A 73 4.58 -17.19 21.25
N ALA A 74 5.18 -16.97 22.42
CA ALA A 74 4.77 -17.60 23.67
C ALA A 74 3.45 -17.04 24.22
N LEU A 75 3.20 -15.73 24.08
CA LEU A 75 1.94 -15.08 24.44
C LEU A 75 0.77 -15.55 23.55
N ALA A 76 1.04 -15.82 22.27
CA ALA A 76 0.05 -16.36 21.34
C ALA A 76 -0.45 -17.77 21.70
N MET A 77 0.33 -18.54 22.49
CA MET A 77 -0.04 -19.89 22.92
C MET A 77 -0.86 -19.91 24.22
N ALA A 78 -0.85 -18.84 25.02
CA ALA A 78 -1.38 -18.85 26.38
C ALA A 78 -2.74 -18.15 26.56
N SER A 79 -3.31 -17.60 25.49
CA SER A 79 -4.65 -17.03 25.55
C SER A 79 -5.39 -17.35 24.27
N ASN A 80 -6.55 -17.99 24.40
CA ASN A 80 -7.51 -18.24 23.33
C ASN A 80 -8.20 -16.92 22.88
N LEU A 81 -7.44 -15.82 22.90
CA LEU A 81 -7.88 -14.46 22.72
C LEU A 81 -6.70 -13.56 22.30
N VAL A 82 -5.92 -13.98 21.30
CA VAL A 82 -5.25 -12.98 20.46
C VAL A 82 -6.14 -12.81 19.24
N LEU A 83 -7.10 -11.91 19.41
CA LEU A 83 -7.52 -11.07 18.30
C LEU A 83 -6.22 -10.60 17.62
N ILE A 84 -5.83 -11.20 16.50
CA ILE A 84 -5.10 -10.45 15.47
C ILE A 84 -6.18 -9.54 14.86
N ASP A 85 -6.63 -8.61 15.68
CA ASP A 85 -7.55 -7.55 15.32
C ASP A 85 -6.88 -6.83 14.16
N GLY A 86 -7.51 -6.83 12.98
CA GLY A 86 -6.92 -6.46 11.70
C GLY A 86 -5.82 -5.41 11.83
N LEU A 87 -4.56 -5.83 11.61
CA LEU A 87 -3.41 -4.95 11.73
C LEU A 87 -3.65 -3.72 10.85
N LEU A 88 -3.69 -2.55 11.48
CA LEU A 88 -3.63 -1.28 10.77
C LEU A 88 -2.30 -1.28 10.00
N GLN A 89 -2.36 -1.45 8.68
CA GLN A 89 -1.18 -1.42 7.85
C GLN A 89 -0.80 0.04 7.63
N LYS A 90 0.37 0.43 8.14
CA LYS A 90 0.94 1.76 8.00
C LYS A 90 2.37 1.61 7.49
N LEU A 91 2.63 2.11 6.29
CA LEU A 91 3.93 2.12 5.66
C LEU A 91 4.36 3.57 5.42
N LYS A 92 5.67 3.82 5.41
CA LYS A 92 6.21 5.16 5.17
C LYS A 92 7.39 5.09 4.21
N THR A 93 7.55 6.12 3.40
CA THR A 93 8.76 6.32 2.59
C THR A 93 9.90 6.85 3.44
N ARG A 94 11.09 6.95 2.85
CA ARG A 94 12.14 7.83 3.37
C ARG A 94 11.70 9.31 3.35
N VAL A 95 12.43 10.09 4.14
CA VAL A 95 12.42 11.55 4.11
C VAL A 95 13.35 12.04 3.00
N VAL A 96 12.89 13.00 2.21
CA VAL A 96 13.73 13.74 1.24
C VAL A 96 13.94 15.14 1.79
N LYS A 97 15.18 15.59 1.95
CA LYS A 97 15.47 16.85 2.63
C LYS A 97 15.41 18.05 1.69
N LYS A 98 14.79 19.13 2.16
CA LYS A 98 14.77 20.48 1.58
C LYS A 98 14.37 20.47 0.10
N ASP A 99 13.29 19.76 -0.20
CA ASP A 99 12.75 19.68 -1.56
C ASP A 99 11.23 19.52 -1.55
N VAL A 100 10.52 20.48 -2.15
CA VAL A 100 9.07 20.44 -2.35
C VAL A 100 8.66 19.73 -3.66
N ASN A 101 9.63 19.21 -4.42
CA ASN A 101 9.43 18.32 -5.57
C ASN A 101 10.22 17.01 -5.38
N PRO A 102 10.04 16.31 -4.24
CA PRO A 102 10.88 15.20 -3.86
C PRO A 102 10.71 14.01 -4.81
N GLU A 103 11.81 13.35 -5.17
CA GLU A 103 11.78 12.04 -5.81
C GLU A 103 11.99 10.94 -4.77
N TRP A 104 10.91 10.21 -4.43
CA TRP A 104 10.99 9.06 -3.53
C TRP A 104 11.32 7.78 -4.28
N ASN A 105 10.64 7.45 -5.38
CA ASN A 105 10.84 6.22 -6.14
C ASN A 105 10.91 4.96 -5.25
N GLU A 106 10.01 4.87 -4.27
CA GLU A 106 10.04 3.84 -3.22
C GLU A 106 8.81 2.93 -3.29
N ASP A 107 9.02 1.61 -3.17
CA ASP A 107 7.96 0.61 -3.24
C ASP A 107 7.43 0.28 -1.83
N LEU A 108 6.15 0.55 -1.59
CA LEU A 108 5.43 0.17 -0.37
C LEU A 108 4.45 -0.97 -0.68
N THR A 109 4.48 -2.08 0.07
CA THR A 109 3.66 -3.26 -0.23
C THR A 109 2.62 -3.54 0.85
N LEU A 110 1.33 -3.43 0.51
CA LEU A 110 0.20 -3.68 1.39
C LEU A 110 -0.42 -5.07 1.14
N SER A 111 -0.85 -5.72 2.20
CA SER A 111 -1.68 -6.92 2.17
C SER A 111 -3.15 -6.55 1.99
N ILE A 112 -3.82 -7.10 0.98
CA ILE A 112 -5.22 -6.77 0.68
C ILE A 112 -6.13 -7.95 1.01
N ALA A 113 -7.03 -7.77 1.97
CA ALA A 113 -8.13 -8.71 2.27
C ALA A 113 -9.51 -8.19 1.83
N ASP A 114 -9.72 -6.87 1.78
CA ASP A 114 -10.97 -6.24 1.30
C ASP A 114 -10.65 -5.13 0.30
N SER A 115 -11.11 -5.30 -0.94
CA SER A 115 -10.90 -4.33 -2.03
C SER A 115 -11.88 -3.15 -2.02
N ASN A 116 -12.87 -3.14 -1.12
CA ASN A 116 -13.83 -2.03 -0.98
C ASN A 116 -13.35 -0.96 0.00
N LEU A 117 -12.27 -1.22 0.74
CA LEU A 117 -11.70 -0.25 1.66
C LEU A 117 -10.74 0.68 0.90
N PRO A 118 -10.85 2.01 1.10
CA PRO A 118 -9.95 2.96 0.48
C PRO A 118 -8.55 2.89 1.10
N ILE A 119 -7.57 3.33 0.32
CA ILE A 119 -6.20 3.54 0.80
C ILE A 119 -6.02 5.04 1.01
N HIS A 120 -5.51 5.41 2.18
CA HIS A 120 -5.18 6.79 2.50
C HIS A 120 -3.69 7.04 2.35
N LEU A 121 -3.36 8.18 1.77
CA LEU A 121 -2.02 8.70 1.60
C LEU A 121 -1.96 10.05 2.32
N THR A 122 -0.94 10.26 3.14
CA THR A 122 -0.73 11.55 3.81
C THR A 122 0.74 11.94 3.69
N VAL A 123 0.99 13.20 3.33
CA VAL A 123 2.34 13.76 3.27
C VAL A 123 2.62 14.52 4.57
N TYR A 124 3.82 14.38 5.09
CA TYR A 124 4.29 15.06 6.29
C TYR A 124 5.65 15.71 6.02
N ASP A 125 5.90 16.83 6.69
CA ASP A 125 7.21 17.44 6.81
C ASP A 125 7.92 16.86 8.03
N HIS A 126 9.16 16.39 7.88
CA HIS A 126 9.90 15.82 8.99
C HIS A 126 10.64 16.89 9.79
N ASP A 127 10.28 17.01 11.07
CA ASP A 127 10.94 17.90 12.01
C ASP A 127 11.82 17.16 13.01
N THR A 128 13.04 17.65 13.21
CA THR A 128 13.98 17.02 14.17
C THR A 128 13.65 17.35 15.63
N PHE A 129 13.01 18.49 15.89
CA PHE A 129 12.80 19.03 17.25
C PHE A 129 11.33 19.35 17.58
N SER A 130 10.41 19.12 16.64
CA SER A 130 8.96 19.36 16.76
C SER A 130 8.16 18.15 16.26
N LEU A 131 6.83 18.24 16.36
CA LEU A 131 5.94 17.28 15.71
C LEU A 131 5.93 17.55 14.21
N ASP A 132 6.06 16.48 13.41
CA ASP A 132 5.99 16.54 11.95
C ASP A 132 4.70 17.23 11.46
N ASP A 133 4.86 18.26 10.64
CA ASP A 133 3.75 19.04 10.10
C ASP A 133 3.04 18.31 8.97
N ARG A 134 1.70 18.40 8.95
CA ARG A 134 0.91 17.78 7.88
C ARG A 134 0.96 18.61 6.60
N MET A 135 1.24 17.95 5.48
CA MET A 135 1.36 18.55 4.14
C MET A 135 0.25 18.08 3.19
N GLY A 136 -0.89 17.68 3.75
CA GLY A 136 -2.08 17.27 3.00
C GLY A 136 -2.27 15.75 2.88
N ASP A 137 -3.45 15.37 2.41
CA ASP A 137 -3.87 13.98 2.27
C ASP A 137 -4.68 13.70 1.01
N ALA A 138 -4.64 12.46 0.57
CA ALA A 138 -5.47 11.93 -0.49
C ALA A 138 -5.97 10.54 -0.12
N GLU A 139 -7.07 10.13 -0.73
CA GLU A 139 -7.56 8.76 -0.68
C GLU A 139 -7.90 8.29 -2.09
N PHE A 140 -7.74 6.99 -2.33
CA PHE A 140 -8.05 6.37 -3.61
C PHE A 140 -8.57 4.94 -3.44
N ASP A 141 -9.47 4.56 -4.35
CA ASP A 141 -10.06 3.23 -4.40
C ASP A 141 -9.23 2.31 -5.28
N ILE A 142 -9.03 1.07 -4.83
CA ILE A 142 -8.33 0.03 -5.58
C ILE A 142 -9.29 -0.92 -6.30
N LYS A 143 -10.59 -0.81 -6.08
CA LYS A 143 -11.58 -1.72 -6.68
C LYS A 143 -11.48 -1.80 -8.22
N PRO A 144 -11.41 -0.69 -8.99
CA PRO A 144 -11.28 -0.77 -10.44
C PRO A 144 -9.99 -1.49 -10.88
N PHE A 145 -8.90 -1.31 -10.12
CA PHE A 145 -7.64 -2.00 -10.35
C PHE A 145 -7.77 -3.50 -10.12
N ILE A 146 -8.33 -3.90 -8.98
CA ILE A 146 -8.50 -5.31 -8.61
C ILE A 146 -9.43 -6.04 -9.60
N GLU A 147 -10.49 -5.37 -10.07
CA GLU A 147 -11.37 -5.92 -11.11
C GLU A 147 -10.62 -6.16 -12.43
N ALA A 148 -9.74 -5.23 -12.83
CA ALA A 148 -8.88 -5.41 -14.00
C ALA A 148 -7.88 -6.56 -13.83
N VAL A 149 -7.28 -6.73 -12.64
CA VAL A 149 -6.36 -7.86 -12.35
C VAL A 149 -7.09 -9.21 -12.41
N LYS A 150 -8.38 -9.25 -12.05
CA LYS A 150 -9.21 -10.47 -12.13
C LYS A 150 -9.59 -10.87 -13.55
N MET A 151 -9.40 -10.01 -14.55
CA MET A 151 -9.75 -10.31 -15.93
C MET A 151 -8.79 -11.33 -16.55
N ARG A 152 -9.25 -12.04 -17.58
CA ARG A 152 -8.39 -12.90 -18.41
C ARG A 152 -7.63 -12.02 -19.39
N LEU A 153 -6.33 -11.83 -19.14
CA LEU A 153 -5.45 -10.94 -19.92
C LEU A 153 -4.51 -11.70 -20.87
N GLU A 154 -4.63 -13.03 -20.92
CA GLU A 154 -3.83 -13.89 -21.80
C GLU A 154 -4.08 -13.54 -23.28
N GLY A 155 -3.00 -13.35 -24.03
CA GLY A 155 -3.04 -13.05 -25.46
C GLY A 155 -3.36 -11.60 -25.82
N LEU A 156 -3.57 -10.71 -24.84
CA LEU A 156 -3.73 -9.27 -25.11
C LEU A 156 -2.38 -8.60 -25.40
N PRO A 157 -2.34 -7.62 -26.32
CA PRO A 157 -1.11 -6.90 -26.62
C PRO A 157 -0.70 -5.97 -25.47
N ASP A 158 0.60 -5.71 -25.41
CA ASP A 158 1.17 -4.71 -24.49
C ASP A 158 0.59 -3.31 -24.74
N GLY A 159 0.39 -2.55 -23.68
CA GLY A 159 -0.20 -1.21 -23.75
C GLY A 159 -1.73 -1.19 -23.82
N THR A 160 -2.40 -2.35 -23.72
CA THR A 160 -3.88 -2.41 -23.69
C THR A 160 -4.42 -1.66 -22.47
N ILE A 161 -5.28 -0.67 -22.69
CA ILE A 161 -6.02 0.02 -21.62
C ILE A 161 -7.21 -0.87 -21.23
N ILE A 162 -7.20 -1.37 -19.99
CA ILE A 162 -8.24 -2.25 -19.46
C ILE A 162 -9.41 -1.42 -18.90
N THR A 163 -9.09 -0.42 -18.09
CA THR A 163 -10.08 0.44 -17.41
C THR A 163 -9.54 1.87 -17.31
N LYS A 164 -10.43 2.85 -17.31
CA LYS A 164 -10.12 4.26 -17.07
C LYS A 164 -10.91 4.78 -15.88
N VAL A 165 -10.26 5.56 -15.02
CA VAL A 165 -10.87 6.22 -13.87
C VAL A 165 -10.72 7.73 -14.06
N PRO A 166 -11.79 8.45 -14.41
CA PRO A 166 -11.71 9.88 -14.62
C PRO A 166 -11.56 10.64 -13.29
N ALA A 167 -10.88 11.78 -13.33
CA ALA A 167 -10.89 12.74 -12.24
C ALA A 167 -12.31 13.25 -11.99
N SER A 168 -12.69 13.37 -10.72
CA SER A 168 -14.03 13.82 -10.33
C SER A 168 -13.99 14.66 -9.06
N ARG A 169 -15.12 15.26 -8.69
CA ARG A 169 -15.23 16.01 -7.42
C ARG A 169 -15.27 15.10 -6.18
N THR A 170 -15.40 13.79 -6.37
CA THR A 170 -15.54 12.80 -5.29
C THR A 170 -14.29 11.94 -5.11
N ASN A 171 -13.26 12.12 -5.94
CA ASN A 171 -11.98 11.42 -5.80
C ASN A 171 -10.82 12.43 -5.73
N CYS A 172 -9.61 11.93 -5.44
CA CYS A 172 -8.42 12.77 -5.34
C CYS A 172 -7.57 12.77 -6.62
N LEU A 173 -8.09 12.31 -7.77
CA LEU A 173 -7.32 12.29 -9.01
C LEU A 173 -7.21 13.70 -9.61
N SER A 174 -6.00 14.13 -9.98
CA SER A 174 -5.78 15.38 -10.72
C SER A 174 -6.00 15.23 -12.22
N GLU A 175 -5.88 14.00 -12.74
CA GLU A 175 -6.06 13.64 -14.16
C GLU A 175 -6.68 12.24 -14.32
N GLU A 176 -7.02 11.84 -15.55
CA GLU A 176 -7.53 10.50 -15.83
C GLU A 176 -6.47 9.42 -15.53
N SER A 177 -6.82 8.45 -14.70
CA SER A 177 -5.96 7.31 -14.38
C SER A 177 -6.33 6.11 -15.26
N CYS A 178 -5.35 5.55 -15.98
CA CYS A 178 -5.54 4.37 -16.82
C CYS A 178 -4.94 3.13 -16.16
N VAL A 179 -5.71 2.05 -16.14
CA VAL A 179 -5.24 0.69 -15.82
C VAL A 179 -4.81 0.03 -17.12
N VAL A 180 -3.53 -0.32 -17.22
CA VAL A 180 -2.88 -0.77 -18.46
C VAL A 180 -2.23 -2.13 -18.24
N LEU A 181 -2.33 -3.01 -19.24
CA LEU A 181 -1.51 -4.21 -19.31
C LEU A 181 -0.13 -3.83 -19.86
N LYS A 182 0.91 -3.96 -19.03
CA LYS A 182 2.29 -3.70 -19.40
C LYS A 182 3.20 -4.86 -19.00
N ASP A 183 3.95 -5.42 -19.95
CA ASP A 183 4.87 -6.54 -19.76
C ASP A 183 4.20 -7.75 -19.07
N GLY A 184 2.96 -8.03 -19.44
CA GLY A 184 2.14 -9.10 -18.83
C GLY A 184 1.66 -8.80 -17.40
N LYS A 185 1.83 -7.57 -16.91
CA LYS A 185 1.40 -7.13 -15.58
C LYS A 185 0.36 -6.02 -15.68
N VAL A 186 -0.59 -6.01 -14.76
CA VAL A 186 -1.53 -4.90 -14.63
C VAL A 186 -0.88 -3.78 -13.83
N VAL A 187 -0.84 -2.60 -14.43
CA VAL A 187 -0.23 -1.39 -13.86
C VAL A 187 -1.24 -0.26 -13.92
N GLN A 188 -1.30 0.57 -12.88
CA GLN A 188 -2.10 1.79 -12.89
C GLN A 188 -1.27 2.95 -12.37
N ASP A 189 -1.17 4.02 -13.16
CA ASP A 189 -0.56 5.27 -12.73
C ASP A 189 -1.65 6.22 -12.19
N LEU A 190 -1.38 6.85 -11.04
CA LEU A 190 -2.27 7.83 -10.43
C LEU A 190 -1.49 9.10 -10.13
N CYS A 191 -2.07 10.24 -10.48
CA CYS A 191 -1.65 11.54 -9.97
C CYS A 191 -2.72 12.03 -8.98
N LEU A 192 -2.34 12.19 -7.72
CA LEU A 192 -3.24 12.50 -6.62
C LEU A 192 -3.08 13.96 -6.19
N ARG A 193 -4.15 14.75 -6.29
CA ARG A 193 -4.23 16.10 -5.72
C ARG A 193 -4.45 16.01 -4.22
N LEU A 194 -3.54 16.60 -3.45
CA LEU A 194 -3.64 16.63 -2.00
C LEU A 194 -4.76 17.58 -1.54
N ARG A 195 -5.51 17.14 -0.53
CA ARG A 195 -6.54 17.90 0.18
C ARG A 195 -5.98 18.43 1.49
N ASN A 196 -6.70 19.38 2.10
CA ASN A 196 -6.34 19.97 3.40
C ASN A 196 -4.93 20.62 3.40
N VAL A 197 -4.54 21.15 2.24
CA VAL A 197 -3.27 21.81 1.98
C VAL A 197 -3.46 22.80 0.82
N GLU A 198 -2.65 23.85 0.77
CA GLU A 198 -2.69 24.91 -0.23
C GLU A 198 -2.21 24.48 -1.63
N CYS A 199 -1.31 23.50 -1.69
CA CYS A 199 -0.78 22.93 -2.94
C CYS A 199 -0.16 21.55 -2.70
N GLY A 200 0.08 20.83 -3.80
CA GLY A 200 0.77 19.55 -3.78
C GLY A 200 0.02 18.46 -4.54
N GLU A 201 0.76 17.74 -5.36
CA GLU A 201 0.32 16.50 -5.99
C GLU A 201 1.33 15.38 -5.70
N VAL A 202 0.87 14.14 -5.68
CA VAL A 202 1.72 12.96 -5.50
C VAL A 202 1.45 11.98 -6.65
N GLU A 203 2.52 11.60 -7.34
CA GLU A 203 2.48 10.56 -8.37
C GLU A 203 2.80 9.20 -7.77
N ILE A 204 1.90 8.23 -7.98
CA ILE A 204 2.09 6.85 -7.56
C ILE A 204 1.81 5.87 -8.71
N GLN A 205 2.31 4.65 -8.59
CA GLN A 205 1.97 3.54 -9.48
C GLN A 205 1.59 2.29 -8.70
N LEU A 206 0.47 1.68 -9.06
CA LEU A 206 -0.01 0.43 -8.48
C LEU A 206 0.44 -0.75 -9.35
N GLN A 207 0.85 -1.83 -8.70
CA GLN A 207 1.11 -3.12 -9.30
C GLN A 207 0.64 -4.24 -8.38
N TRP A 208 0.09 -5.31 -8.96
CA TRP A 208 -0.36 -6.46 -8.20
C TRP A 208 0.72 -7.54 -8.11
N ILE A 209 0.92 -8.09 -6.91
CA ILE A 209 1.83 -9.22 -6.67
C ILE A 209 0.98 -10.42 -6.21
N ASN A 210 1.00 -11.47 -7.02
CA ASN A 210 0.36 -12.74 -6.69
C ASN A 210 1.22 -13.50 -5.67
N VAL A 211 0.60 -13.92 -4.57
CA VAL A 211 1.23 -14.79 -3.56
C VAL A 211 0.83 -16.23 -3.87
N PRO A 212 1.78 -17.13 -4.18
CA PRO A 212 1.47 -18.55 -4.36
C PRO A 212 0.84 -19.12 -3.09
N GLY A 213 -0.30 -19.79 -3.20
CA GLY A 213 -0.98 -20.43 -2.07
C GLY A 213 -1.95 -19.54 -1.27
N SER A 214 -2.07 -18.24 -1.58
CA SER A 214 -3.28 -17.50 -1.20
C SER A 214 -4.47 -18.03 -2.05
N ARG A 215 -5.72 -17.65 -1.73
CA ARG A 215 -6.87 -17.94 -2.62
C ARG A 215 -6.61 -17.46 -4.06
N GLY A 216 -5.59 -16.63 -4.27
CA GLY A 216 -5.38 -15.88 -5.49
C GLY A 216 -6.56 -14.95 -5.72
N LEU A 217 -6.45 -14.14 -6.75
CA LEU A 217 -7.65 -13.67 -7.43
C LEU A 217 -8.19 -14.87 -8.18
N ASN A 218 -8.93 -15.75 -7.48
CA ASN A 218 -9.49 -16.98 -8.04
C ASN A 218 -10.08 -16.67 -9.41
N MET A 219 -9.42 -17.17 -10.45
CA MET A 219 -9.96 -17.23 -11.79
C MET A 219 -11.22 -18.07 -11.67
N ALA A 220 -12.38 -17.44 -11.88
CA ALA A 220 -13.65 -18.16 -11.86
C ALA A 220 -13.56 -19.33 -12.86
N TYR A 221 -13.80 -20.53 -12.32
CA TYR A 221 -14.08 -21.75 -13.08
C TYR A 221 -15.47 -21.68 -13.69
#